data_AF-A0A814ZGU2-F1
#
_entry.id   AF-A0A814ZGU2-F1
#
_cell.length_a   1.000
_cell.length_b   1.000
_cell.length_c   1.000
_cell.angle_alpha   90.00
_cell.angle_beta   90.00
_cell.angle_gamma   90.00
#
_symmetry.space_group_name_H-M   'P 1'
#
loop_
_entity.id
_entity.type
_entity.pdbx_description
1 polymer ?
#
loop_
_entity_poly.entity_id
_entity_poly.type
_entity_poly.pdbx_seq_one_letter_code
_entity_poly.pdbx_strand_id
1 'polypeptide(L)'
;MNIIEEYFWKATMAFQMNRLNESCEYICQAIEQHDQPHLTLEHLELIWCVIPKIITNNTKSIECLVHYHQRMPIETDELFDHLMQSYVNQIEENQAKFCLKLINCFDKNLIQDKNDIDHIHLQCLQSDLYLQLSYKIIKRQ
;
A
#
# COMPACT_ATOMS: atom_id res chain seq x y z
N MET A 1 18.45 -9.44 -20.08
CA MET A 1 17.40 -9.65 -19.06
C MET A 1 16.28 -8.68 -19.38
N ASN A 2 15.02 -9.12 -19.38
CA ASN A 2 13.88 -8.22 -19.56
C ASN A 2 13.88 -7.22 -18.39
N ILE A 3 13.69 -5.92 -18.66
CA ILE A 3 13.76 -4.86 -17.64
C ILE A 3 12.68 -5.07 -16.56
N ILE A 4 11.49 -5.55 -16.95
CA ILE A 4 10.41 -5.91 -16.02
C ILE A 4 10.90 -7.00 -15.06
N GLU A 5 11.49 -8.08 -15.59
CA GLU A 5 12.03 -9.19 -14.80
C GLU A 5 13.14 -8.73 -13.85
N GLU A 6 13.99 -7.79 -14.27
CA GLU A 6 15.01 -7.22 -13.39
C GLU A 6 14.40 -6.51 -12.19
N TYR A 7 13.36 -5.71 -12.40
CA TYR A 7 12.68 -5.03 -11.32
C TYR A 7 11.92 -5.99 -10.41
N PHE A 8 11.25 -7.01 -10.95
CA PHE A 8 10.59 -8.03 -10.13
C PHE A 8 11.57 -8.89 -9.33
N TRP A 9 12.76 -9.18 -9.88
CA TRP A 9 13.83 -9.80 -9.14
C TRP A 9 14.30 -8.93 -7.96
N LYS A 10 14.55 -7.63 -8.19
CA LYS A 10 14.90 -6.67 -7.12
C LYS A 10 13.78 -6.55 -6.08
N ALA A 11 12.52 -6.50 -6.52
CA ALA A 11 11.35 -6.47 -5.65
C ALA A 11 11.28 -7.71 -4.75
N THR A 12 11.57 -8.88 -5.31
CA THR A 12 11.60 -10.15 -4.58
C THR A 12 12.72 -10.16 -3.53
N MET A 13 13.93 -9.72 -3.89
CA MET A 13 15.05 -9.59 -2.95
C MET A 13 14.71 -8.63 -1.80
N ALA A 14 14.14 -7.46 -2.12
CA ALA A 14 13.71 -6.49 -1.11
C ALA A 14 12.61 -7.08 -0.19
N PHE A 15 11.65 -7.82 -0.75
CA PHE A 15 10.61 -8.50 0.02
C PHE A 15 11.19 -9.55 0.97
N GLN A 16 12.12 -10.37 0.51
CA GLN A 16 12.81 -11.38 1.32
C GLN A 16 13.63 -10.75 2.47
N MET A 17 14.17 -9.55 2.25
CA MET A 17 14.83 -8.75 3.29
C MET A 17 13.86 -7.94 4.16
N ASN A 18 12.55 -8.16 4.04
CA ASN A 18 11.47 -7.44 4.73
C ASN A 18 11.47 -5.91 4.48
N ARG A 19 12.07 -5.46 3.37
CA ARG A 19 12.08 -4.06 2.92
C ARG A 19 10.88 -3.80 2.02
N LEU A 20 9.69 -3.81 2.61
CA LEU A 20 8.42 -3.80 1.87
C LEU A 20 8.24 -2.55 1.00
N ASN A 21 8.57 -1.36 1.50
CA ASN A 21 8.45 -0.12 0.72
C ASN A 21 9.36 -0.13 -0.52
N GLU A 22 10.61 -0.58 -0.36
CA GLU A 22 11.57 -0.73 -1.46
C GLU A 22 11.07 -1.77 -2.48
N SER A 23 10.53 -2.90 -2.00
CA SER A 23 9.90 -3.91 -2.86
C SER A 23 8.77 -3.34 -3.69
N CYS A 24 7.90 -2.54 -3.07
CA CYS A 24 6.78 -1.88 -3.75
C CYS A 24 7.25 -0.82 -4.76
N GLU A 25 8.33 -0.09 -4.48
CA GLU A 25 8.93 0.85 -5.43
C GLU A 25 9.45 0.15 -6.68
N TYR A 26 10.14 -0.97 -6.54
CA TYR A 26 10.57 -1.77 -7.69
C TYR A 26 9.39 -2.33 -8.49
N ILE A 27 8.31 -2.78 -7.83
CA ILE A 27 7.07 -3.19 -8.51
C ILE A 27 6.49 -2.03 -9.34
N CYS A 28 6.37 -0.83 -8.77
CA CYS A 28 5.85 0.33 -9.49
C CYS A 28 6.75 0.66 -10.69
N GLN A 29 8.07 0.64 -10.50
CA GLN A 29 9.02 0.89 -11.58
C GLN A 29 8.89 -0.13 -12.71
N ALA A 30 8.70 -1.42 -12.40
CA ALA A 30 8.47 -2.47 -13.39
C ALA A 30 7.22 -2.18 -14.23
N ILE A 31 6.14 -1.76 -13.56
CA ILE A 31 4.85 -1.49 -14.21
C ILE A 31 4.90 -0.21 -15.05
N GLU A 32 5.59 0.81 -14.58
CA GLU A 32 5.70 2.13 -15.23
C GLU A 32 6.63 2.14 -16.45
N GLN A 33 7.46 1.10 -16.67
CA GLN A 33 8.38 1.04 -17.82
C GLN A 33 7.67 0.90 -19.16
N HIS A 34 6.47 0.34 -19.19
CA HIS A 34 5.74 0.04 -20.42
C HIS A 34 4.27 0.37 -20.28
N ASP A 35 3.67 0.89 -21.35
CA ASP A 35 2.22 0.91 -21.48
C ASP A 35 1.79 -0.57 -21.64
N GLN A 36 1.05 -1.11 -20.67
CA GLN A 36 0.58 -2.51 -20.63
C GLN A 36 1.70 -3.55 -20.51
N PRO A 37 2.43 -3.60 -19.38
CA PRO A 37 3.44 -4.63 -19.14
C PRO A 37 2.76 -6.01 -19.04
N HIS A 38 3.35 -7.00 -19.70
CA HIS A 38 2.93 -8.39 -19.51
C HIS A 38 3.41 -8.87 -18.14
N LEU A 39 2.46 -9.08 -17.21
CA LEU A 39 2.74 -9.61 -15.88
C LEU A 39 2.48 -11.11 -15.88
N THR A 40 3.40 -11.87 -15.28
CA THR A 40 3.21 -13.30 -15.03
C THR A 40 2.40 -13.49 -13.74
N LEU A 41 1.93 -14.71 -13.50
CA LEU A 41 1.29 -15.05 -12.23
C LEU A 41 2.19 -14.74 -11.03
N GLU A 42 3.50 -15.04 -11.13
CA GLU A 42 4.48 -14.76 -10.06
C GLU A 42 4.59 -13.26 -9.75
N HIS A 43 4.50 -12.41 -10.77
CA HIS A 43 4.47 -10.95 -10.60
C HIS A 43 3.23 -10.51 -9.81
N LEU A 44 2.06 -11.04 -10.17
CA LEU A 44 0.79 -10.74 -9.50
C LEU A 44 0.78 -11.24 -8.06
N GLU A 45 1.31 -12.44 -7.81
CA GLU A 45 1.47 -12.99 -6.47
C GLU A 45 2.36 -12.11 -5.58
N LEU A 46 3.49 -11.62 -6.11
CA LEU A 46 4.36 -10.71 -5.36
C LEU A 46 3.64 -9.40 -5.03
N ILE A 47 2.92 -8.82 -5.99
CA ILE A 47 2.10 -7.61 -5.80
C ILE A 47 1.11 -7.81 -4.64
N TRP A 48 0.41 -8.95 -4.63
CA TRP A 48 -0.54 -9.31 -3.56
C TRP A 48 0.09 -9.71 -2.24
N CYS A 49 1.36 -10.07 -2.21
CA CYS A 49 2.07 -10.28 -0.96
C CYS A 49 2.54 -8.95 -0.34
N VAL A 50 3.06 -8.05 -1.17
CA VAL A 50 3.73 -6.82 -0.71
C VAL A 50 2.72 -5.76 -0.27
N ILE A 51 1.74 -5.45 -1.11
CA ILE A 51 0.84 -4.30 -0.89
C ILE A 51 -0.05 -4.48 0.34
N PRO A 52 -0.78 -5.61 0.51
CA PRO A 52 -1.59 -5.85 1.71
C PRO A 52 -0.75 -5.87 2.99
N LYS A 53 0.51 -6.30 2.92
CA LYS A 53 1.39 -6.33 4.09
C LYS A 53 1.82 -4.94 4.53
N ILE A 54 2.09 -4.03 3.60
CA ILE A 54 2.35 -2.60 3.92
C ILE A 54 1.11 -1.97 4.57
N ILE A 55 -0.07 -2.17 3.98
CA ILE A 55 -1.34 -1.66 4.50
C ILE A 55 -1.58 -2.20 5.92
N THR A 56 -1.47 -3.51 6.10
CA THR A 56 -1.67 -4.17 7.40
C THR A 56 -0.72 -3.63 8.46
N ASN A 57 0.55 -3.41 8.13
CA ASN A 57 1.52 -2.85 9.07
C ASN A 57 1.14 -1.45 9.51
N ASN A 58 0.77 -0.57 8.57
CA ASN A 58 0.36 0.79 8.89
C ASN A 58 -0.93 0.81 9.73
N THR A 59 -1.93 0.00 9.37
CA THR A 59 -3.18 -0.13 10.12
C THR A 59 -2.91 -0.59 11.56
N LYS A 60 -2.08 -1.63 11.75
CA LYS A 60 -1.71 -2.12 13.09
C LYS A 60 -0.93 -1.08 13.90
N SER A 61 -0.07 -0.29 13.25
CA SER A 61 0.62 0.81 13.93
C SER A 61 -0.36 1.87 14.42
N ILE A 62 -1.36 2.24 13.62
CA ILE A 62 -2.43 3.16 14.04
C ILE A 62 -3.23 2.57 15.20
N GLU A 63 -3.68 1.32 15.09
CA GLU A 63 -4.43 0.64 16.15
C GLU A 63 -3.65 0.58 17.46
N CYS A 64 -2.34 0.30 17.40
CA CYS A 64 -1.46 0.29 18.55
C CYS A 64 -1.37 1.67 19.21
N LEU A 65 -1.19 2.73 18.42
CA LEU A 65 -1.12 4.10 18.93
C LEU A 65 -2.45 4.54 19.57
N VAL A 66 -3.58 4.25 18.94
CA VAL A 66 -4.92 4.57 19.47
C VAL A 66 -5.18 3.80 20.75
N HIS A 67 -4.87 2.51 20.78
CA HIS A 67 -5.07 1.68 21.97
C HIS A 67 -4.16 2.10 23.12
N TYR A 68 -2.91 2.44 22.83
CA TYR A 68 -1.98 2.99 23.81
C TYR A 68 -2.52 4.30 24.40
N HIS A 69 -2.96 5.22 23.54
CA HIS A 69 -3.58 6.50 23.95
C HIS A 69 -4.79 6.29 24.87
N GLN A 70 -5.70 5.38 24.52
CA GLN A 70 -6.91 5.07 25.29
C GLN A 70 -6.65 4.42 26.67
N ARG A 71 -5.48 3.81 26.88
CA ARG A 71 -5.13 3.11 28.12
C ARG A 71 -4.23 3.89 29.06
N MET A 72 -3.81 5.09 28.65
CA MET A 72 -3.04 5.97 29.51
C MET A 72 -3.93 6.51 30.64
N PRO A 73 -3.42 6.64 31.88
CA PRO A 73 -4.15 7.27 32.97
C PRO A 73 -4.49 8.73 32.62
N ILE A 74 -5.61 9.23 33.16
CA ILE A 74 -6.28 10.52 32.86
C ILE A 74 -5.38 11.77 33.02
N GLU A 75 -4.17 11.63 33.54
CA GLU A 75 -3.18 12.71 33.69
C GLU A 75 -2.23 12.84 32.49
N THR A 76 -2.68 12.53 31.27
CA THR A 76 -1.91 12.86 30.07
C THR A 76 -2.02 14.36 29.78
N ASP A 77 -0.86 15.02 29.67
CA ASP A 77 -0.75 16.42 29.24
C ASP A 77 -1.33 16.60 27.82
N GLU A 78 -1.98 17.73 27.53
CA GLU A 78 -2.54 18.06 26.20
C GLU A 78 -1.48 17.91 25.09
N LEU A 79 -0.20 18.16 25.41
CA LEU A 79 0.92 17.94 24.52
C LEU A 79 1.03 16.49 24.04
N PHE A 80 0.79 15.52 24.93
CA PHE A 80 0.84 14.10 24.60
C PHE A 80 -0.31 13.70 23.67
N ASP A 81 -1.52 14.19 23.94
CA ASP A 81 -2.69 13.96 23.07
C ASP A 81 -2.46 14.49 21.67
N HIS A 82 -1.94 15.72 21.57
CA HIS A 82 -1.56 16.32 20.29
C HIS A 82 -0.48 15.52 19.56
N LEU A 83 0.53 15.04 20.29
CA LEU A 83 1.61 14.25 19.71
C LEU A 83 1.08 12.91 19.15
N MET A 84 0.25 12.19 19.92
CA MET A 84 -0.34 10.92 19.51
C MET A 84 -1.24 11.11 18.28
N GLN A 85 -2.09 12.12 18.29
CA GLN A 85 -2.95 12.43 17.13
C GLN A 85 -2.12 12.83 15.90
N SER A 86 -1.03 13.58 16.09
CA SER A 86 -0.11 13.95 15.00
C SER A 86 0.52 12.71 14.36
N TYR A 87 0.97 11.74 15.17
CA TYR A 87 1.54 10.49 14.65
C TYR A 87 0.52 9.65 13.89
N VAL A 88 -0.69 9.50 14.42
CA VAL A 88 -1.78 8.79 13.72
C VAL A 88 -2.05 9.47 12.37
N ASN A 89 -2.25 10.79 12.37
CA ASN A 89 -2.49 11.55 11.14
C ASN A 89 -1.37 11.35 10.10
N GLN A 90 -0.11 11.36 10.54
CA GLN A 90 1.04 11.16 9.67
C GLN A 90 1.05 9.78 9.01
N ILE A 91 0.80 8.70 9.78
CA ILE A 91 0.75 7.34 9.23
C ILE A 91 -0.40 7.23 8.24
N GLU A 92 -1.58 7.75 8.59
CA GLU A 92 -2.74 7.69 7.70
C GLU A 92 -2.54 8.53 6.42
N GLU A 93 -1.86 9.67 6.49
CA GLU A 93 -1.49 10.46 5.30
C GLU A 93 -0.51 9.72 4.40
N ASN A 94 0.49 9.06 4.99
CA ASN A 94 1.45 8.26 4.23
C ASN A 94 0.76 7.06 3.56
N GLN A 95 -0.14 6.37 4.27
CA GLN A 95 -0.94 5.28 3.71
C GLN A 95 -1.85 5.76 2.58
N ALA A 96 -2.48 6.94 2.71
CA ALA A 96 -3.30 7.51 1.64
C ALA A 96 -2.48 7.86 0.39
N LYS A 97 -1.31 8.50 0.56
CA LYS A 97 -0.38 8.79 -0.54
C LYS A 97 0.08 7.51 -1.23
N PHE A 98 0.39 6.48 -0.44
CA PHE A 98 0.75 5.16 -0.95
C PHE A 98 -0.37 4.52 -1.79
N CYS A 99 -1.61 4.51 -1.28
CA CYS A 99 -2.75 3.95 -2.01
C CYS A 99 -3.02 4.70 -3.31
N LEU A 100 -3.00 6.04 -3.28
CA LEU A 100 -3.18 6.88 -4.48
C LEU A 100 -2.09 6.64 -5.53
N LYS A 101 -0.83 6.49 -5.12
CA LYS A 101 0.27 6.18 -6.04
C LYS A 101 0.01 4.86 -6.78
N LEU A 102 -0.40 3.81 -6.04
CA LEU A 102 -0.68 2.50 -6.62
C LEU A 102 -1.89 2.49 -7.53
N ILE A 103 -2.99 3.14 -7.13
CA ILE A 103 -4.18 3.29 -7.97
C ILE A 103 -3.81 3.95 -9.30
N ASN A 104 -3.09 5.07 -9.26
CA ASN A 104 -2.64 5.75 -10.48
C ASN A 104 -1.73 4.88 -11.35
N CYS A 105 -0.84 4.10 -10.73
CA CYS A 105 0.04 3.17 -11.42
C CYS A 105 -0.76 2.06 -12.14
N PHE A 106 -1.77 1.49 -11.47
CA PHE A 106 -2.60 0.42 -12.04
C PHE A 106 -3.58 0.93 -13.10
N ASP A 107 -4.24 2.07 -12.86
CA ASP A 107 -5.18 2.67 -13.81
C ASP A 107 -4.49 3.05 -15.13
N LYS A 108 -3.28 3.61 -15.03
CA LYS A 108 -2.55 4.05 -16.21
C LYS A 108 -2.02 2.87 -17.03
N ASN A 109 -1.46 1.86 -16.35
CA ASN A 109 -0.60 0.89 -17.02
C ASN A 109 -1.19 -0.52 -17.13
N LEU A 110 -2.21 -0.91 -16.34
CA LEU A 110 -2.67 -2.31 -16.25
C LEU A 110 -4.16 -2.53 -16.59
N ILE A 111 -5.04 -1.55 -16.35
CA ILE A 111 -6.52 -1.74 -16.35
C ILE A 111 -7.18 -1.36 -17.70
N GLN A 112 -6.42 -1.35 -18.79
CA GLN A 112 -6.95 -0.93 -20.09
C GLN A 112 -7.61 -2.06 -20.89
N ASP A 113 -7.29 -3.33 -20.61
CA ASP A 113 -7.83 -4.47 -21.38
C ASP A 113 -8.68 -5.43 -20.52
N LYS A 114 -9.93 -5.64 -20.92
CA LYS A 114 -11.02 -6.09 -20.04
C LYS A 114 -11.22 -7.61 -19.94
N ASN A 115 -10.43 -8.42 -20.64
CA ASN A 115 -10.81 -9.80 -20.93
C ASN A 115 -9.92 -10.89 -20.32
N ASP A 116 -9.00 -10.56 -19.41
CA ASP A 116 -8.12 -11.55 -18.78
C ASP A 116 -8.43 -11.78 -17.29
N ILE A 117 -8.19 -12.99 -16.79
CA ILE A 117 -8.39 -13.36 -15.36
C ILE A 117 -7.53 -12.47 -14.45
N ASP A 118 -6.35 -12.08 -14.94
CA ASP A 118 -5.43 -11.14 -14.29
C ASP A 118 -6.10 -9.77 -14.04
N HIS A 119 -7.07 -9.40 -14.87
CA HIS A 119 -7.82 -8.16 -14.71
C HIS A 119 -8.70 -8.16 -13.45
N ILE A 120 -9.33 -9.29 -13.13
CA ILE A 120 -10.18 -9.42 -11.92
C ILE A 120 -9.31 -9.25 -10.67
N HIS A 121 -8.13 -9.86 -10.67
CA HIS A 121 -7.20 -9.83 -9.56
C HIS A 121 -6.66 -8.43 -9.26
N LEU A 122 -6.34 -7.68 -10.30
CA LEU A 122 -5.93 -6.29 -10.19
C LEU A 122 -7.09 -5.37 -9.76
N GLN A 123 -8.32 -5.61 -10.26
CA GLN A 123 -9.51 -4.87 -9.83
C GLN A 123 -9.85 -5.09 -8.34
N CYS A 124 -9.71 -6.32 -7.83
CA CYS A 124 -9.88 -6.61 -6.41
C CYS A 124 -8.89 -5.82 -5.56
N LEU A 125 -7.61 -5.86 -5.92
CA LEU A 125 -6.58 -5.11 -5.21
C LEU A 125 -6.83 -3.60 -5.26
N GLN A 126 -7.24 -3.08 -6.41
CA GLN A 126 -7.60 -1.68 -6.57
C GLN A 126 -8.79 -1.30 -5.69
N SER A 127 -9.81 -2.15 -5.62
CA SER A 127 -10.97 -1.96 -4.75
C SER A 127 -10.56 -1.91 -3.27
N ASP A 128 -9.63 -2.77 -2.85
CA ASP A 128 -9.06 -2.74 -1.50
C ASP A 128 -8.32 -1.43 -1.21
N LEU A 129 -7.55 -0.91 -2.18
CA LEU A 129 -6.88 0.39 -2.06
C LEU A 129 -7.87 1.55 -1.94
N TYR A 130 -8.94 1.55 -2.73
CA TYR A 130 -10.02 2.53 -2.60
C TYR A 130 -10.74 2.42 -1.25
N LEU A 131 -10.93 1.21 -0.73
CA LEU A 131 -11.50 1.00 0.60
C LEU A 131 -10.63 1.67 1.67
N GLN A 132 -9.30 1.53 1.60
CA GLN A 132 -8.36 2.20 2.52
C GLN A 132 -8.46 3.73 2.46
N LEU A 133 -8.67 4.31 1.26
CA LEU A 133 -8.86 5.75 1.11
C LEU A 133 -10.21 6.23 1.66
N SER A 134 -11.28 5.47 1.42
CA SER A 134 -12.64 5.82 1.85
C SER A 134 -12.82 5.78 3.37
N TYR A 135 -12.07 4.91 4.07
CA TYR A 135 -12.14 4.79 5.52
C TYR A 135 -11.77 6.09 6.25
N LYS A 136 -10.91 6.92 5.64
CA LYS A 136 -10.56 8.27 6.14
C LYS A 136 -11.72 9.27 6.04
N ILE A 137 -12.60 9.11 5.06
CA ILE A 137 -13.74 10.00 4.82
C ILE A 137 -14.84 9.72 5.84
N ILE A 138 -15.11 8.44 6.12
CA ILE A 138 -16.19 8.02 7.01
C ILE A 138 -15.89 8.38 8.48
N LYS A 139 -14.63 8.27 8.94
CA LYS A 139 -14.25 8.63 10.32
C LYS A 139 -14.21 10.13 10.63
N ARG A 140 -14.26 11.00 9.61
CA ARG A 140 -14.20 12.46 9.77
C ARG A 140 -15.57 13.15 9.70
N GLN A 141 -16.65 12.38 9.52
CA GLN A 141 -18.05 12.83 9.61
C GLN A 141 -18.63 12.48 10.98
#